data_AF-A0A927PB76-F1
#
_entry.id   AF-A0A927PB76-F1
#
_cell.length_a   1.000
_cell.length_b   1.000
_cell.length_c   1.000
_cell.angle_alpha   90.00
_cell.angle_beta   90.00
_cell.angle_gamma   90.00
#
_symmetry.space_group_name_H-M   'P 1'
#
loop_
_entity.id
_entity.type
_entity.pdbx_description
1 polymer ?
#
loop_
_entity_poly.entity_id
_entity_poly.type
_entity_poly.pdbx_seq_one_letter_code
_entity_poly.pdbx_strand_id
1 'polypeptide(L)' 'MKRKLWKWIILIVLIAILLVPQVVGVDDGGTWMYITPLYTVEKAHSLADEGGQRGYLVGTRVRVLFFEVFDNVRFVPSE' A
#
# COMPACT_ATOMS: atom_id res chain seq x y z
N MET A 1 8.01 -11.57 40.09
CA MET A 1 8.44 -11.87 38.70
C MET A 1 7.50 -11.38 37.58
N LYS A 2 6.21 -11.08 37.82
CA LYS A 2 5.23 -10.77 36.75
C LYS A 2 5.35 -9.37 36.09
N ARG A 3 5.96 -8.39 36.75
CA ARG A 3 6.08 -7.00 36.24
C ARG A 3 6.96 -6.85 34.99
N LYS A 4 7.86 -7.81 34.70
CA LYS A 4 8.73 -7.77 33.52
C LYS A 4 8.04 -8.29 32.25
N LEU A 5 6.98 -9.08 32.35
CA LEU A 5 6.27 -9.63 31.18
C LEU A 5 5.51 -8.56 30.39
N TRP A 6 4.99 -7.54 31.06
CA TRP A 6 4.20 -6.48 30.42
C TRP A 6 5.00 -5.69 29.40
N LYS A 7 6.30 -5.49 29.62
CA LYS A 7 7.19 -4.83 28.65
C LYS A 7 7.23 -5.58 27.32
N TRP A 8 7.30 -6.91 27.37
CA TRP A 8 7.29 -7.75 26.18
C TRP A 8 5.94 -7.73 25.48
N ILE A 9 4.85 -7.75 26.24
CA ILE A 9 3.49 -7.64 25.68
C ILE A 9 3.33 -6.30 24.93
N ILE A 10 3.74 -5.19 25.55
CA ILE A 10 3.69 -3.87 24.92
C ILE A 10 4.54 -3.83 23.64
N LEU A 11 5.75 -4.39 23.68
CA LEU A 11 6.63 -4.44 22.52
C LEU A 11 6.01 -5.23 21.36
N ILE A 12 5.41 -6.38 21.65
CA ILE A 12 4.75 -7.22 20.63
C ILE A 12 3.55 -6.49 20.02
N VAL A 13 2.73 -5.84 20.84
CA VAL A 13 1.58 -5.05 20.35
C VAL A 13 2.05 -3.90 19.47
N LEU A 14 3.11 -3.19 19.87
CA LEU A 14 3.68 -2.11 19.06
C LEU A 14 4.19 -2.61 17.71
N ILE A 15 4.92 -3.73 17.69
CA ILE A 15 5.41 -4.37 16.47
C ILE A 15 4.23 -4.78 15.57
N ALA A 16 3.17 -5.37 16.13
CA ALA A 16 1.99 -5.75 15.37
C ALA A 16 1.33 -4.53 14.70
N ILE A 17 1.18 -3.40 15.41
CA ILE A 17 0.63 -2.16 14.85
C ILE A 17 1.51 -1.61 13.72
N LEU A 18 2.84 -1.71 13.85
CA LEU A 18 3.77 -1.23 12.83
C LEU A 18 3.80 -2.09 11.56
N LEU A 19 3.55 -3.40 11.68
CA LEU A 19 3.65 -4.32 10.55
C LEU A 19 2.33 -4.69 9.89
N VAL A 20 1.19 -4.64 10.60
CA VAL A 20 -0.09 -5.07 10.03
C VAL A 20 -0.67 -3.95 9.15
N PRO A 21 -0.77 -4.16 7.82
CA PRO A 21 -1.29 -3.14 6.92
C PRO A 21 -2.78 -2.94 7.12
N GLN A 22 -3.20 -1.68 7.10
CA GLN A 22 -4.58 -1.29 6.88
C GLN A 22 -4.86 -1.31 5.38
N VAL A 23 -5.92 -2.00 4.97
CA VAL A 23 -6.34 -2.09 3.57
C VAL A 23 -7.34 -0.99 3.28
N VAL A 24 -7.07 -0.19 2.26
CA VAL A 24 -7.93 0.91 1.80
C VAL A 24 -8.18 0.72 0.30
N GLY A 25 -9.46 0.68 -0.09
CA GLY A 25 -9.85 0.76 -1.50
C GLY A 25 -9.98 2.21 -1.92
N VAL A 26 -9.53 2.53 -3.14
CA VAL A 26 -9.68 3.86 -3.73
C VAL A 26 -10.78 3.81 -4.79
N ASP A 27 -11.62 4.84 -4.82
CA ASP A 27 -12.73 4.96 -5.77
C ASP A 27 -12.26 5.45 -7.16
N ASP A 28 -11.17 4.88 -7.68
CA ASP A 28 -10.48 5.32 -8.91
C ASP A 28 -10.57 4.31 -10.07
N GLY A 29 -11.34 3.24 -9.89
CA GLY A 29 -11.46 2.14 -10.86
C GLY A 29 -11.06 0.78 -10.29
N GLY A 30 -10.43 0.73 -9.11
CA GLY A 30 -10.10 -0.53 -8.44
C GLY A 30 -8.74 -0.59 -7.75
N THR A 31 -8.09 0.55 -7.49
CA THR A 31 -6.81 0.58 -6.78
C THR A 31 -6.99 0.16 -5.32
N TRP A 32 -6.06 -0.68 -4.85
CA TRP A 32 -5.98 -1.10 -3.45
C TRP A 32 -4.68 -0.62 -2.82
N MET A 33 -4.77 0.00 -1.64
CA MET A 33 -3.64 0.47 -0.86
C MET A 33 -3.52 -0.33 0.44
N TYR A 34 -2.31 -0.79 0.72
CA TYR A 34 -1.92 -1.49 1.94
C TYR A 34 -0.99 -0.57 2.73
N ILE A 35 -1.52 0.10 3.75
CA ILE A 35 -0.84 1.19 4.46
C ILE A 35 -0.41 0.73 5.83
N THR A 36 0.86 0.94 6.17
CA THR A 36 1.40 0.82 7.53
C THR A 36 2.13 2.12 7.89
N PRO A 37 2.51 2.33 9.16
CA PRO A 37 3.40 3.42 9.53
C PRO A 37 4.80 3.34 8.86
N LEU A 38 5.25 2.15 8.45
CA LEU A 38 6.59 1.93 7.92
C LEU A 38 6.66 1.86 6.39
N TYR A 39 5.60 1.43 5.74
CA TYR A 39 5.54 1.23 4.31
C TYR A 39 4.11 1.29 3.77
N THR A 40 4.00 1.60 2.50
CA THR A 40 2.75 1.56 1.73
C THR A 40 2.98 0.76 0.47
N VAL A 41 2.12 -0.23 0.22
CA VAL A 41 2.05 -0.93 -1.06
C VAL A 41 0.76 -0.53 -1.74
N GLU A 42 0.87 0.07 -2.91
CA GLU A 42 -0.25 0.45 -3.77
C GLU A 42 -0.31 -0.53 -4.94
N LYS A 43 -1.44 -1.22 -5.08
CA LYS A 43 -1.77 -2.03 -6.24
C LYS A 43 -2.69 -1.20 -7.14
N ALA A 44 -2.07 -0.46 -8.05
CA ALA A 44 -2.75 0.46 -8.94
C ALA A 44 -3.63 -0.29 -9.94
N HIS A 45 -4.88 0.13 -10.02
CA HIS A 45 -5.84 -0.27 -11.04
C HIS A 45 -6.84 0.86 -11.24
N SER A 46 -6.36 1.96 -11.80
CA SER A 46 -7.16 3.18 -11.98
C SER A 46 -7.54 3.37 -13.44
N LEU A 47 -8.74 3.91 -13.69
CA LEU A 47 -9.16 4.34 -15.01
C LEU A 47 -8.28 5.51 -15.50
N ALA A 48 -7.77 5.41 -16.73
CA ALA A 48 -6.94 6.45 -17.32
C ALA A 48 -7.25 6.64 -18.81
N ASP A 49 -6.95 7.83 -19.30
CA ASP A 49 -7.00 8.17 -20.73
C ASP A 49 -5.63 8.75 -21.11
N GLU A 50 -4.88 8.01 -21.93
CA GLU A 50 -3.58 8.43 -22.42
C GLU A 50 -3.59 8.48 -23.94
N GLY A 51 -3.26 9.65 -24.50
CA GLY A 51 -3.18 9.82 -25.96
C GLY A 51 -4.50 9.63 -26.70
N GLY A 52 -5.64 9.79 -26.03
CA GLY A 52 -6.98 9.59 -26.61
C GLY A 52 -7.42 8.13 -26.64
N GLN A 53 -6.69 7.23 -25.97
CA GLN A 53 -7.09 5.85 -25.73
C GLN A 53 -7.52 5.69 -24.28
N ARG A 54 -8.72 5.15 -24.08
CA ARG A 54 -9.16 4.73 -22.75
C ARG A 54 -8.40 3.47 -22.34
N GLY A 55 -8.10 3.36 -21.05
CA GLY A 55 -7.44 2.21 -20.49
C GLY A 55 -7.34 2.30 -18.98
N TYR A 56 -6.34 1.62 -18.45
CA TYR A 56 -6.10 1.51 -17.02
C TYR A 56 -4.62 1.74 -16.69
N LEU A 57 -4.36 2.47 -15.61
CA LEU A 57 -3.06 2.45 -14.96
C LEU A 57 -2.99 1.22 -14.07
N VAL A 58 -2.15 0.26 -14.48
CA VAL A 58 -2.00 -1.03 -13.80
C VAL A 58 -0.57 -1.22 -13.36
N GLY A 59 -0.40 -1.61 -12.09
CA GLY A 59 0.90 -1.99 -11.57
C GLY A 59 0.96 -2.00 -10.06
N THR A 60 2.16 -1.81 -9.54
CA THR A 60 2.46 -1.82 -8.11
C THR A 60 3.47 -0.73 -7.81
N ARG A 61 3.15 0.08 -6.81
CA ARG A 61 4.05 1.08 -6.26
C ARG A 61 4.31 0.75 -4.80
N VAL A 62 5.58 0.78 -4.41
CA VAL A 62 6.01 0.52 -3.04
C VAL A 62 6.74 1.72 -2.50
N ARG A 63 6.25 2.20 -1.36
CA ARG A 63 6.88 3.27 -0.58
C ARG A 63 7.30 2.71 0.75
N VAL A 64 8.53 3.00 1.17
CA VAL A 64 9.01 2.72 2.52
C VAL A 64 9.21 4.08 3.18
N LEU A 65 8.50 4.31 4.27
CA LEU A 65 8.38 5.61 4.93
C LEU A 65 7.92 6.67 3.92
N PHE A 66 8.79 7.64 3.61
CA PHE A 66 8.53 8.74 2.67
C PHE A 66 9.23 8.55 1.32
N PHE A 67 9.90 7.42 1.10
CA PHE A 67 10.69 7.15 -0.10
C PHE A 67 10.00 6.11 -0.97
N GLU A 68 9.88 6.42 -2.25
CA GLU A 68 9.48 5.45 -3.25
C GLU A 68 10.66 4.57 -3.59
N VAL A 69 10.50 3.26 -3.39
CA VAL A 69 11.55 2.27 -3.63
C VAL A 69 11.28 1.43 -4.86
N PHE A 70 10.03 1.43 -5.34
CA PHE A 70 9.61 0.68 -6.51
C PHE A 70 8.35 1.31 -7.13
N ASP A 71 8.35 1.45 -8.44
CA ASP A 71 7.17 1.81 -9.22
C ASP A 71 7.26 1.09 -10.57
N ASN A 72 6.23 0.31 -10.90
CA ASN A 72 6.05 -0.28 -12.22
C ASN A 72 4.66 -0.04 -12.80
N VAL A 73 3.96 0.98 -12.29
CA VAL A 73 2.65 1.39 -12.80
C VAL A 73 2.80 1.84 -14.25
N ARG A 74 1.98 1.25 -15.12
CA ARG A 74 1.99 1.53 -16.55
C ARG A 74 0.59 1.59 -17.10
N PHE A 75 0.42 2.38 -18.15
CA PHE A 75 -0.83 2.41 -18.90
C PHE A 75 -1.01 1.10 -19.69
N VAL A 76 -2.21 0.56 -19.60
CA VAL A 76 -2.68 -0.60 -20.36
C VAL A 76 -3.96 -0.17 -21.07
N PRO A 77 -3.97 -0.08 -22.41
CA PRO A 77 -5.16 0.29 -23.15
C PRO A 77 -6.29 -0.73 -22.92
N SER A 78 -7.52 -0.25 -22.80
CA SER A 78 -8.71 -1.10 -22.88
C SER A 78 -9.09 -1.20 -24.34
N GLU A 79 -8.90 -2.38 -24.95
CA GLU A 79 -9.29 -2.67 -26.33
C GLU A 79 -10.74 -2.29 -26.66
#